data_AF-A0A850KK12-F1
#
_entry.id   AF-A0A850KK12-F1
#
_cell.length_a   1.000
_cell.length_b   1.000
_cell.length_c   1.000
_cell.angle_alpha   90.00
_cell.angle_beta   90.00
_cell.angle_gamma   90.00
#
_symmetry.space_group_name_H-M   'P 1'
#
loop_
_entity.id
_entity.type
_entity.pdbx_description
1 polymer ?
#
loop_
_entity_poly.entity_id
_entity_poly.type
_entity_poly.pdbx_seq_one_letter_code
_entity_poly.pdbx_strand_id
1 'polypeptide(L)'
;MLEKWNRKHAQAAYVPSDKRITDVGVQYMYGHSVALGTGTDFSRFLSAMARQSIYYDPGIKVENISTNPKAKKRSQFRIRPPLISDLYEDMEIVELK
;
A
#
# COMPACT_ATOMS: atom_id res chain seq x y z
N MET A 1 0.50 8.54 -17.42
CA MET A 1 0.12 8.23 -16.02
C MET A 1 0.10 6.72 -15.82
N LEU A 2 -0.60 5.99 -16.69
CA LEU A 2 -0.71 4.53 -16.73
C LEU A 2 0.64 3.79 -16.78
N GLU A 3 1.50 4.11 -17.76
CA GLU A 3 2.83 3.48 -17.88
C GLU A 3 3.73 3.74 -16.67
N LYS A 4 3.60 4.92 -16.05
CA LYS A 4 4.36 5.27 -14.84
C LYS A 4 3.90 4.44 -13.63
N TRP A 5 2.59 4.15 -13.55
CA TRP A 5 2.04 3.27 -12.52
C TRP A 5 2.52 1.83 -12.73
N ASN A 6 2.36 1.30 -13.95
CA ASN A 6 2.83 -0.05 -14.29
C ASN A 6 4.31 -0.21 -13.96
N ARG A 7 5.18 0.70 -14.42
CA ARG A 7 6.62 0.62 -14.13
C ARG A 7 6.94 0.69 -12.63
N LYS A 8 6.25 1.55 -11.88
CA LYS A 8 6.50 1.74 -10.45
C LYS A 8 6.04 0.53 -9.63
N HIS A 9 4.95 -0.10 -10.05
CA HIS A 9 4.28 -1.17 -9.29
C HIS A 9 4.52 -2.56 -9.87
N ALA A 10 5.27 -2.69 -10.99
CA ALA A 10 5.59 -3.95 -11.65
C ALA A 10 6.26 -4.98 -10.72
N GLN A 11 6.95 -4.50 -9.70
CA GLN A 11 7.59 -5.31 -8.67
C GLN A 11 7.35 -4.65 -7.31
N ALA A 12 6.77 -5.38 -6.38
CA ALA A 12 6.51 -4.89 -5.03
C ALA A 12 6.81 -5.95 -3.98
N ALA A 13 7.37 -5.52 -2.85
CA ALA A 13 7.54 -6.35 -1.66
C ALA A 13 6.62 -5.84 -0.55
N TYR A 14 5.86 -6.75 0.06
CA TYR A 14 4.99 -6.50 1.19
C TYR A 14 5.59 -7.17 2.42
N VAL A 15 6.18 -6.35 3.28
CA VAL A 15 6.87 -6.79 4.50
C VAL A 15 5.93 -6.58 5.70
N PRO A 16 5.49 -7.64 6.39
CA PRO A 16 4.72 -7.48 7.62
C PRO A 16 5.59 -6.84 8.70
N SER A 17 4.98 -6.05 9.58
CA SER A 17 5.71 -5.45 10.70
C SER A 17 4.84 -5.29 11.93
N ASP A 18 5.45 -5.49 13.09
CA ASP A 18 4.89 -5.11 14.38
C ASP A 18 5.44 -3.76 14.80
N LYS A 19 4.56 -2.92 15.34
CA LYS A 19 4.89 -1.59 15.86
C LYS A 19 4.76 -1.59 17.37
N ARG A 20 5.80 -1.11 18.06
CA ARG A 20 5.76 -0.82 19.49
C ARG A 20 6.03 0.66 19.75
N ILE A 21 5.25 1.27 20.65
CA ILE A 21 5.49 2.62 21.15
C ILE A 21 6.13 2.48 22.54
N THR A 22 7.24 3.18 22.75
CA THR A 22 8.03 3.16 23.98
C THR A 22 8.35 4.58 24.43
N ASP A 23 8.86 4.73 25.65
CA ASP A 23 9.25 6.03 26.23
C ASP A 23 10.35 6.73 25.43
N VAL A 24 11.16 5.96 24.70
CA VAL A 24 12.26 6.46 23.84
C VAL A 24 11.85 6.64 22.38
N GLY A 25 10.61 6.31 22.01
CA GLY A 25 10.08 6.49 20.65
C GLY A 25 9.40 5.25 20.06
N VAL A 26 9.24 5.25 18.73
CA VAL A 26 8.58 4.18 17.98
C VAL A 26 9.61 3.16 17.48
N GLN A 27 9.34 1.89 17.73
CA GLN A 27 10.16 0.76 17.28
C GLN A 27 9.33 -0.13 16.35
N TYR A 28 10.01 -0.75 15.38
CA TYR A 28 9.42 -1.67 14.42
C TYR A 28 10.21 -2.99 14.39
N MET A 29 9.48 -4.10 14.32
CA MET A 29 10.03 -5.42 14.05
C MET A 29 9.45 -5.90 12.71
N TYR A 30 10.32 -6.21 11.74
CA TYR A 30 9.90 -6.67 10.43
C TYR A 30 9.90 -8.20 10.39
N GLY A 31 8.83 -8.78 9.84
CA GLY A 31 8.70 -10.23 9.69
C GLY A 31 9.57 -10.77 8.54
N HIS A 32 9.97 -12.03 8.66
CA HIS A 32 10.84 -12.71 7.69
C HIS A 32 10.10 -13.29 6.49
N SER A 33 8.80 -13.58 6.63
CA SER A 33 7.89 -13.98 5.54
C SER A 33 7.44 -12.74 4.76
N VAL A 34 7.96 -12.54 3.56
CA VAL A 34 7.69 -11.38 2.69
C VAL A 34 6.90 -11.82 1.46
N ALA A 35 5.81 -11.12 1.13
CA ALA A 35 5.09 -11.36 -0.12
C ALA A 35 5.68 -10.50 -1.25
N LEU A 36 6.08 -11.10 -2.35
CA LEU A 36 6.57 -10.43 -3.55
C LEU A 36 5.50 -10.53 -4.64
N GLY A 37 5.10 -9.39 -5.19
CA GLY A 37 4.18 -9.30 -6.32
C GLY A 37 4.92 -8.87 -7.57
N THR A 38 4.75 -9.62 -8.67
CA THR A 38 5.31 -9.29 -9.98
C THR A 38 4.25 -9.27 -11.08
N GLY A 39 4.47 -8.46 -12.11
CA GLY A 39 3.57 -8.38 -13.27
C GLY A 39 2.23 -7.70 -12.95
N THR A 40 2.26 -6.39 -12.69
CA THR A 40 1.02 -5.59 -12.59
C THR A 40 0.76 -4.78 -13.86
N ASP A 41 -0.51 -4.52 -14.14
CA ASP A 41 -0.92 -3.58 -15.15
C ASP A 41 -2.21 -2.85 -14.75
N PHE A 42 -2.58 -1.83 -15.51
CA PHE A 42 -3.77 -1.05 -15.22
C PHE A 42 -5.08 -1.82 -15.40
N SER A 43 -5.11 -2.84 -16.26
CA SER A 43 -6.30 -3.68 -16.45
C SER A 43 -6.57 -4.53 -15.20
N ARG A 44 -5.52 -5.06 -14.55
CA ARG A 44 -5.61 -5.72 -13.24
C ARG A 44 -6.08 -4.75 -12.17
N PHE A 45 -5.55 -3.52 -12.14
CA PHE A 45 -6.03 -2.47 -11.25
C PHE A 45 -7.53 -2.18 -11.41
N LEU A 46 -8.00 -1.98 -12.64
CA LEU A 46 -9.42 -1.75 -12.92
C LEU A 46 -10.29 -2.95 -12.55
N SER A 47 -9.81 -4.17 -12.84
CA SER A 47 -10.51 -5.41 -12.47
C SER A 47 -10.62 -5.55 -10.95
N ALA A 48 -9.54 -5.28 -10.22
CA ALA A 48 -9.51 -5.29 -8.76
C ALA A 48 -10.40 -4.19 -8.16
N MET A 49 -10.53 -3.03 -8.82
CA MET A 49 -11.49 -2.00 -8.44
C MET A 49 -12.94 -2.45 -8.65
N ALA A 50 -13.26 -3.04 -9.80
CA ALA A 50 -14.58 -3.57 -10.11
C ALA A 50 -15.00 -4.70 -9.13
N ARG A 51 -14.03 -5.48 -8.67
CA ARG A 51 -14.21 -6.54 -7.64
C ARG A 51 -14.23 -6.02 -6.19
N GLN A 52 -14.10 -4.71 -5.99
CA GLN A 52 -14.04 -4.07 -4.65
C GLN A 52 -12.82 -4.50 -3.81
N SER A 53 -11.78 -5.05 -4.44
CA SER A 53 -10.49 -5.31 -3.80
C SER A 53 -9.74 -4.00 -3.56
N ILE A 54 -9.86 -3.06 -4.51
CA ILE A 54 -9.34 -1.69 -4.40
C ILE A 54 -10.46 -0.72 -4.04
N TYR A 55 -10.16 0.21 -3.14
CA TYR A 55 -11.05 1.32 -2.79
C TYR A 55 -10.31 2.66 -2.82
N TYR A 56 -11.07 3.72 -3.12
CA TYR A 56 -10.60 5.09 -3.06
C TYR A 56 -10.67 5.62 -1.63
N ASP A 57 -9.52 6.03 -1.08
CA ASP A 57 -9.42 6.77 0.16
C ASP A 57 -9.08 8.25 -0.14
N PRO A 58 -10.04 9.17 0.04
CA PRO A 58 -9.77 10.58 -0.14
C PRO A 58 -8.74 11.11 0.88
N GLY A 59 -8.62 10.55 2.09
CA GLY A 59 -7.61 10.96 3.07
C GLY A 59 -7.50 12.47 3.32
N ILE A 60 -8.56 13.24 3.02
CA ILE A 60 -8.58 14.70 3.11
C ILE A 60 -8.63 15.05 4.59
N LYS A 61 -7.72 15.93 5.02
CA LYS A 61 -7.69 16.43 6.40
C LYS A 61 -7.26 17.88 6.45
N VAL A 62 -7.49 18.52 7.60
CA VAL A 62 -6.95 19.83 7.93
C VAL A 62 -5.81 19.65 8.93
N GLU A 63 -4.66 20.24 8.65
CA GLU A 63 -3.51 20.30 9.57
C GLU A 63 -3.45 21.68 10.23
N ASN A 64 -2.81 21.79 11.40
CA ASN A 64 -2.52 23.06 12.08
C ASN A 64 -3.76 23.89 12.44
N ILE A 65 -4.86 23.23 12.87
CA ILE A 65 -6.16 23.89 13.08
C ILE A 65 -6.13 25.04 14.10
N SER A 66 -5.27 24.96 15.12
CA SER A 66 -5.14 25.97 16.18
C SER A 66 -4.10 27.06 15.87
N THR A 67 -3.38 26.98 14.76
CA THR A 67 -2.30 27.93 14.43
C THR A 67 -2.50 28.54 13.05
N ASN A 68 -2.30 27.77 11.99
CA ASN A 68 -2.52 28.21 10.61
C ASN A 68 -3.16 27.07 9.81
N PRO A 69 -4.51 26.98 9.82
CA PRO A 69 -5.25 25.88 9.23
C PRO A 69 -4.88 25.67 7.77
N LYS A 70 -4.43 24.46 7.42
CA LYS A 70 -4.07 24.10 6.05
C LYS A 70 -4.79 22.84 5.62
N ALA A 71 -5.56 22.96 4.54
CA ALA A 71 -6.16 21.81 3.89
C ALA A 71 -5.07 20.94 3.25
N LYS A 72 -5.06 19.65 3.59
CA LYS A 72 -4.22 18.64 2.98
C LYS A 72 -5.09 17.68 2.20
N LYS A 73 -5.12 17.88 0.88
CA LYS A 73 -5.78 16.98 -0.05
C LYS A 73 -4.89 15.75 -0.30
N ARG A 74 -5.50 14.58 -0.26
CA ARG A 74 -4.92 13.30 -0.66
C ARG A 74 -5.91 12.63 -1.61
N SER A 75 -5.44 11.66 -2.37
CA SER A 75 -6.25 10.83 -3.26
C SER A 75 -5.51 9.51 -3.38
N GLN A 76 -5.80 8.58 -2.47
CA GLN A 76 -5.09 7.30 -2.38
C GLN A 76 -6.01 6.18 -2.87
N PHE A 77 -5.44 5.21 -3.56
CA PHE A 77 -6.08 3.92 -3.79
C PHE A 77 -5.46 2.92 -2.82
N ARG A 78 -6.30 2.13 -2.15
CA ARG A 78 -5.90 1.16 -1.15
C ARG A 78 -6.46 -0.21 -1.48
N ILE A 79 -5.77 -1.23 -1.02
CA ILE A 79 -6.18 -2.64 -1.12
C ILE A 79 -6.02 -3.29 0.26
N ARG A 80 -6.89 -4.24 0.58
CA ARG A 80 -6.75 -5.04 1.82
C ARG A 80 -5.65 -6.09 1.63
N PRO A 81 -4.81 -6.36 2.63
CA PRO A 81 -3.70 -7.32 2.48
C PRO A 81 -4.09 -8.69 1.92
N PRO A 82 -5.20 -9.32 2.33
CA PRO A 82 -5.61 -10.62 1.78
C PRO A 82 -5.96 -10.62 0.29
N LEU A 83 -6.16 -9.44 -0.32
CA LEU A 83 -6.57 -9.28 -1.72
C LEU A 83 -5.44 -8.74 -2.59
N ILE A 84 -4.23 -8.54 -2.05
CA ILE A 84 -3.11 -7.97 -2.82
C ILE A 84 -2.80 -8.80 -4.07
N SER A 85 -3.03 -10.11 -4.06
CA SER A 85 -2.83 -10.99 -5.21
C SER A 85 -3.62 -10.58 -6.45
N ASP A 86 -4.77 -9.91 -6.28
CA ASP A 86 -5.59 -9.42 -7.40
C ASP A 86 -4.89 -8.36 -8.26
N LEU A 87 -3.82 -7.74 -7.74
CA LEU A 87 -3.05 -6.72 -8.45
C LEU A 87 -1.93 -7.29 -9.33
N TYR A 88 -1.56 -8.54 -9.16
CA TYR A 88 -0.35 -9.11 -9.73
C TYR A 88 -0.67 -10.29 -10.65
N GLU A 89 0.28 -10.60 -11.53
CA GLU A 89 0.28 -11.83 -12.31
C GLU A 89 0.77 -12.99 -11.45
N ASP A 90 1.83 -12.74 -10.69
CA ASP A 90 2.43 -13.70 -9.79
C ASP A 90 2.63 -13.09 -8.41
N MET A 91 2.37 -13.91 -7.39
CA MET A 91 2.62 -13.57 -5.99
C MET A 91 3.31 -14.75 -5.31
N GLU A 92 4.49 -14.50 -4.77
CA GLU A 92 5.27 -15.48 -4.02
C GLU A 92 5.49 -15.03 -2.57
N ILE A 93 5.61 -16.01 -1.67
CA ILE A 93 6.06 -15.78 -0.29
C ILE A 93 7.51 -16.22 -0.21
N VAL A 94 8.40 -15.32 0.22
CA VAL A 94 9.82 -15.59 0.42
C VAL A 94 10.15 -15.47 1.90
N GLU A 95 10.83 -16.50 2.42
CA GLU A 95 11.38 -16.51 3.77
C GLU A 95 12.81 -15.98 3.77
N LEU A 96 13.04 -14.87 4.45
CA LEU A 96 14.37 -14.29 4.63
C LEU A 96 15.11 -14.98 5.79
N LYS A 97 16.38 -15.32 5.56
CA LYS A 97 17.25 -15.94 6.56
C LYS A 97 17.93 -14.91 7.46
#